data_AF-A0AAN6H2E1-F1
#
_entry.id   AF-A0AAN6H2E1-F1
#
_cell.length_a   1.000
_cell.length_b   1.000
_cell.length_c   1.000
_cell.angle_alpha   90.00
_cell.angle_beta   90.00
_cell.angle_gamma   90.00
#
_symmetry.space_group_name_H-M   'P 1'
#
loop_
_entity.id
_entity.type
_entity.pdbx_description
1 polymer ?
#
loop_
_entity_poly.entity_id
_entity_poly.type
_entity_poly.pdbx_seq_one_letter_code
_entity_poly.pdbx_strand_id
1 'polypeptide(L)'
;MRLPVHRTALRRRVPTLVATKLRHPALFHVTAYRPKQQTQDPRLKEAEELLEDQFALLRPAYEVPKNPIILAHGLLGFDEWHIAGQKLPGIHYWRGITESLAEKGVEVITATVPPSGSIEKRAEMLAQSIERKAKGKAVNIIAGLDSRYMISRLQPSNVRVLSLTTIATPHRGSAFADYLFRRIGATSLPHLYKTLAYFGLETGAFEQLTMKYMAESFNPRTPNVDGIAYYSYGATLRPRITSVFRKSHSVMQEAEGPNDGLVSVKSAKWGTYKGTLDDVSHLDLINWTNKLRWWIWELTGHRKHFNAIAFYLAIADMLAKEGL
;
A
#
# COMPACT_ATOMS: atom_id res chain seq x y z
N MET A 1 -50.57 56.52 33.04
CA MET A 1 -51.92 56.87 33.54
C MET A 1 -52.86 56.97 32.33
N ARG A 2 -53.93 56.15 32.31
CA ARG A 2 -55.15 56.18 31.43
C ARG A 2 -55.02 55.82 29.91
N LEU A 3 -55.36 54.55 29.60
CA LEU A 3 -56.49 54.01 28.77
C LEU A 3 -56.95 54.75 27.47
N PRO A 4 -57.81 54.13 26.62
CA PRO A 4 -57.73 52.95 25.72
C PRO A 4 -58.02 53.38 24.23
N VAL A 5 -58.14 52.52 23.20
CA VAL A 5 -59.41 51.96 22.64
C VAL A 5 -59.08 51.15 21.36
N HIS A 6 -59.79 50.02 21.22
CA HIS A 6 -60.16 49.20 20.03
C HIS A 6 -59.99 49.80 18.61
N ARG A 7 -59.82 49.02 17.52
CA ARG A 7 -60.77 48.01 17.01
C ARG A 7 -60.23 47.25 15.76
N THR A 8 -60.69 45.99 15.60
CA THR A 8 -60.95 45.22 14.33
C THR A 8 -59.79 44.89 13.39
N ALA A 9 -59.30 43.64 13.32
CA ALA A 9 -59.85 42.44 12.65
C ALA A 9 -59.75 42.43 11.11
N LEU A 10 -58.92 41.53 10.57
CA LEU A 10 -59.18 40.85 9.30
C LEU A 10 -58.58 39.44 9.33
N ARG A 11 -59.48 38.50 9.10
CA ARG A 11 -59.37 37.05 9.25
C ARG A 11 -59.01 36.47 7.88
N ARG A 12 -57.98 35.62 7.77
CA ARG A 12 -57.89 34.63 6.67
C ARG A 12 -57.64 33.24 7.26
N ARG A 13 -58.52 32.33 6.86
CA ARG A 13 -58.67 30.94 7.33
C ARG A 13 -57.55 30.06 6.77
N VAL A 14 -57.07 29.11 7.56
CA VAL A 14 -56.36 27.91 7.10
C VAL A 14 -57.24 26.71 7.48
N PRO A 15 -57.68 25.87 6.52
CA PRO A 15 -58.47 24.69 6.85
C PRO A 15 -57.56 23.53 7.29
N THR A 16 -57.86 22.98 8.46
CA THR A 16 -57.40 21.69 8.97
C THR A 16 -58.15 20.59 8.23
N LEU A 17 -57.47 19.55 7.73
CA LEU A 17 -58.14 18.35 7.23
C LEU A 17 -57.46 17.08 7.75
N VAL A 18 -58.35 16.25 8.28
CA VAL A 18 -58.19 15.06 9.10
C VAL A 18 -57.77 13.86 8.24
N ALA A 19 -56.92 13.02 8.82
CA ALA A 19 -56.42 11.77 8.24
C ALA A 19 -57.54 10.75 8.02
N THR A 20 -57.55 10.13 6.84
CA THR A 20 -58.29 8.88 6.57
C THR A 20 -57.30 7.80 6.14
N LYS A 21 -57.31 6.68 6.88
CA LYS A 21 -56.50 5.49 6.65
C LYS A 21 -57.01 4.74 5.42
N LEU A 22 -56.13 4.48 4.45
CA LEU A 22 -56.30 3.42 3.46
C LEU A 22 -55.16 2.42 3.62
N ARG A 23 -55.50 1.21 4.04
CA ARG A 23 -54.60 0.05 4.08
C ARG A 23 -54.52 -0.53 2.68
N HIS A 24 -53.31 -0.68 2.14
CA HIS A 24 -52.99 -1.58 1.02
C HIS A 24 -51.79 -2.42 1.48
N PRO A 25 -51.84 -3.76 1.38
CA PRO A 25 -50.67 -4.59 1.67
C PRO A 25 -49.73 -4.50 0.47
N ALA A 26 -48.63 -3.77 0.62
CA ALA A 26 -47.53 -3.86 -0.33
C ALA A 26 -46.88 -5.24 -0.16
N LEU A 27 -47.13 -6.14 -1.12
CA LEU A 27 -46.38 -7.38 -1.29
C LEU A 27 -44.91 -7.00 -1.55
N PHE A 28 -44.07 -7.14 -0.53
CA PHE A 28 -42.63 -7.09 -0.69
C PHE A 28 -42.19 -8.29 -1.53
N HIS A 29 -41.98 -8.08 -2.83
CA HIS A 29 -41.18 -8.99 -3.62
C HIS A 29 -39.73 -8.89 -3.13
N VAL A 30 -39.34 -9.81 -2.25
CA VAL A 30 -37.94 -10.09 -1.98
C VAL A 30 -37.40 -10.82 -3.20
N THR A 31 -36.94 -10.07 -4.19
CA THR A 31 -36.02 -10.61 -5.19
C THR A 31 -34.76 -11.03 -4.44
N ALA A 32 -34.61 -12.32 -4.19
CA ALA A 32 -33.36 -12.90 -3.74
C ALA A 32 -32.27 -12.46 -4.72
N TYR A 33 -31.40 -11.56 -4.25
CA TYR A 33 -30.20 -11.18 -4.98
C TYR A 33 -29.34 -12.43 -5.12
N ARG A 34 -29.35 -13.02 -6.31
CA ARG A 34 -28.41 -14.07 -6.70
C ARG A 34 -27.13 -13.32 -7.10
N PRO A 35 -26.02 -13.42 -6.33
CA PRO A 35 -24.79 -12.80 -6.76
C PRO A 35 -24.44 -13.36 -8.13
N LYS A 36 -24.26 -12.48 -9.12
CA LYS A 36 -23.68 -12.85 -10.41
C LYS A 36 -22.35 -13.52 -10.07
N GLN A 37 -22.19 -14.79 -10.43
CA GLN A 37 -20.88 -15.42 -10.45
C GLN A 37 -20.00 -14.55 -11.34
N GLN A 38 -19.13 -13.74 -10.72
CA GLN A 38 -18.01 -13.17 -11.43
C GLN A 38 -17.23 -14.36 -11.95
N THR A 39 -17.16 -14.48 -13.27
CA THR A 39 -16.31 -15.45 -13.94
C THR A 39 -14.88 -15.20 -13.48
N GLN A 40 -14.40 -16.00 -12.52
CA GLN A 40 -13.01 -16.01 -12.10
C GLN A 40 -12.16 -16.29 -13.33
N ASP A 41 -11.19 -15.42 -13.63
CA ASP A 41 -10.24 -15.66 -14.71
C ASP A 41 -9.48 -16.96 -14.39
N PRO A 42 -9.52 -17.98 -15.24
CA PRO A 42 -8.88 -19.27 -14.97
C PRO A 42 -7.36 -19.16 -14.73
N ARG A 43 -6.72 -18.04 -15.11
CA ARG A 43 -5.30 -17.74 -14.83
C ARG A 43 -5.05 -17.24 -13.41
N LEU A 44 -6.07 -16.72 -12.71
CA LEU A 44 -5.96 -16.33 -11.30
C LEU A 44 -5.87 -17.54 -10.36
N LYS A 45 -6.16 -18.75 -10.84
CA LYS A 45 -5.94 -20.00 -10.09
C LYS A 45 -4.47 -20.24 -9.73
N GLU A 46 -3.53 -19.58 -10.41
CA GLU A 46 -2.09 -19.67 -10.12
C GLU A 46 -1.66 -18.78 -8.93
N ALA A 47 -2.49 -17.82 -8.51
CA ALA A 47 -2.29 -17.06 -7.28
C ALA A 47 -2.89 -17.87 -6.12
N GLU A 48 -2.15 -18.85 -5.61
CA GLU A 48 -2.60 -19.84 -4.62
C GLU A 48 -3.23 -19.27 -3.32
N GLU A 49 -3.21 -17.95 -3.08
CA GLU A 49 -3.82 -17.32 -1.90
C GLU A 49 -4.31 -15.89 -2.21
N LEU A 50 -5.35 -15.75 -3.04
CA LEU A 50 -5.94 -14.43 -3.36
C LEU A 50 -6.70 -13.86 -2.15
N LEU A 51 -6.39 -12.62 -1.76
CA LEU A 51 -6.97 -11.89 -0.63
C LEU A 51 -7.92 -10.81 -1.18
N GLU A 52 -9.18 -11.18 -1.42
CA GLU A 52 -10.17 -10.31 -2.08
C GLU A 52 -10.69 -9.19 -1.17
N ASP A 53 -11.30 -9.53 -0.04
CA ASP A 53 -11.95 -8.54 0.86
C ASP A 53 -11.41 -8.59 2.30
N GLN A 54 -10.37 -9.39 2.57
CA GLN A 54 -9.86 -9.63 3.93
C GLN A 54 -9.37 -8.36 4.64
N PHE A 55 -8.98 -7.35 3.86
CA PHE A 55 -8.53 -6.05 4.35
C PHE A 55 -9.41 -4.91 3.87
N ALA A 56 -10.65 -5.19 3.46
CA ALA A 56 -11.60 -4.14 3.07
C ALA A 56 -12.02 -3.26 4.27
N LEU A 57 -12.10 -3.86 5.47
CA LEU A 57 -12.61 -3.25 6.69
C LEU A 57 -11.65 -3.44 7.87
N LEU A 58 -11.70 -2.51 8.83
CA LEU A 58 -11.01 -2.65 10.10
C LEU A 58 -11.66 -3.75 10.93
N ARG A 59 -10.85 -4.58 11.58
CA ARG A 59 -11.31 -5.57 12.54
C ARG A 59 -11.66 -4.90 13.88
N PRO A 60 -12.53 -5.50 14.70
CA PRO A 60 -12.88 -4.96 16.02
C PRO A 60 -11.66 -4.83 16.95
N ALA A 61 -10.74 -5.78 16.83
CA ALA A 61 -9.53 -5.87 17.65
C ALA A 61 -8.34 -6.36 16.81
N TYR A 62 -7.15 -5.94 17.23
CA TYR A 62 -5.85 -6.35 16.71
C TYR A 62 -4.93 -6.59 17.91
N GLU A 63 -4.14 -7.67 17.87
CA GLU A 63 -3.06 -7.87 18.83
C GLU A 63 -1.87 -6.97 18.51
N VAL A 64 -1.12 -6.59 19.54
CA VAL A 64 -0.01 -5.64 19.44
C VAL A 64 1.30 -6.40 19.59
N PRO A 65 2.23 -6.29 18.63
CA PRO A 65 3.53 -6.96 18.72
C PRO A 65 4.34 -6.38 19.88
N LYS A 66 5.19 -7.23 20.49
CA LYS A 66 5.98 -6.81 21.66
C LYS A 66 7.13 -5.89 21.26
N ASN A 67 7.61 -6.03 20.03
CA ASN A 67 8.77 -5.30 19.53
C ASN A 67 8.37 -4.24 18.50
N PRO A 68 9.11 -3.11 18.42
CA PRO A 68 8.83 -2.05 17.47
C PRO A 68 8.77 -2.53 16.02
N ILE A 69 7.90 -1.88 15.24
CA ILE A 69 7.86 -2.03 13.79
C ILE A 69 8.66 -0.90 13.15
N ILE A 70 9.67 -1.26 12.35
CA ILE A 70 10.37 -0.35 11.44
C ILE A 70 9.58 -0.30 10.12
N LEU A 71 9.21 0.91 9.70
CA LEU A 71 8.68 1.17 8.37
C LEU A 71 9.71 1.89 7.51
N ALA A 72 10.16 1.26 6.42
CA ALA A 72 11.11 1.87 5.46
C ALA A 72 10.56 1.81 4.03
N HIS A 73 10.69 2.93 3.32
CA HIS A 73 10.11 3.12 1.99
C HIS A 73 10.99 2.53 0.87
N GLY A 74 10.35 2.21 -0.27
CA GLY A 74 11.02 1.70 -1.46
C GLY A 74 11.75 2.76 -2.31
N LEU A 75 12.19 2.36 -3.51
CA LEU A 75 12.76 3.26 -4.52
C LEU A 75 11.70 4.31 -4.90
N LEU A 76 12.12 5.57 -5.05
CA LEU A 76 11.27 6.76 -5.22
C LEU A 76 10.37 7.12 -4.02
N GLY A 77 10.52 6.46 -2.88
CA GLY A 77 9.88 6.92 -1.64
C GLY A 77 10.55 8.19 -1.09
N PHE A 78 9.77 9.03 -0.43
CA PHE A 78 10.18 10.27 0.23
C PHE A 78 9.46 10.33 1.57
N ASP A 79 10.07 10.87 2.61
CA ASP A 79 9.42 10.97 3.92
C ASP A 79 8.25 11.95 3.94
N GLU A 80 8.42 13.11 3.29
CA GLU A 80 7.46 14.20 3.29
C GLU A 80 7.60 15.00 1.98
N TRP A 81 6.52 15.08 1.19
CA TRP A 81 6.47 15.92 -0.01
C TRP A 81 5.62 17.17 0.27
N HIS A 82 6.22 18.35 0.26
CA HIS A 82 5.50 19.63 0.29
C HIS A 82 5.14 20.11 -1.12
N ILE A 83 3.87 19.97 -1.54
CA ILE A 83 3.43 20.33 -2.90
C ILE A 83 3.33 21.86 -3.12
N ALA A 84 3.25 22.67 -2.07
CA ALA A 84 3.11 24.14 -2.17
C ALA A 84 3.99 24.92 -1.18
N GLY A 85 5.27 24.53 -1.08
CA GLY A 85 6.21 25.08 -0.10
C GLY A 85 5.87 24.68 1.35
N GLN A 86 6.69 25.12 2.31
CA GLN A 86 6.59 24.78 3.74
C GLN A 86 5.27 25.20 4.43
N LYS A 87 4.33 25.83 3.72
CA LYS A 87 3.07 26.36 4.26
C LYS A 87 1.91 25.35 4.26
N LEU A 88 2.03 24.21 3.57
CA LEU A 88 1.05 23.12 3.64
C LEU A 88 1.66 21.89 4.34
N PRO A 89 0.87 21.16 5.16
CA PRO A 89 1.34 19.93 5.79
C PRO A 89 1.82 18.98 4.71
N GLY A 90 3.05 18.48 4.87
CA GLY A 90 3.65 17.65 3.85
C GLY A 90 3.00 16.27 3.80
N ILE A 91 3.24 15.63 2.67
CA ILE A 91 2.61 14.37 2.32
C ILE A 91 3.53 13.24 2.75
N HIS A 92 3.12 12.50 3.78
CA HIS A 92 3.90 11.37 4.27
C HIS A 92 3.86 10.17 3.32
N TYR A 93 4.92 9.36 3.28
CA TYR A 93 4.90 8.08 2.56
C TYR A 93 3.84 7.13 3.13
N TRP A 94 3.81 7.01 4.46
CA TRP A 94 2.95 6.11 5.24
C TRP A 94 1.64 6.78 5.68
N ARG A 95 0.92 7.44 4.77
CA ARG A 95 -0.24 8.28 5.15
C ARG A 95 -1.30 7.53 5.96
N GLY A 96 -1.49 7.89 7.22
CA GLY A 96 -2.49 7.30 8.11
C GLY A 96 -2.07 5.95 8.69
N ILE A 97 -1.02 5.31 8.16
CA ILE A 97 -0.57 3.99 8.58
C ILE A 97 0.20 4.11 9.90
N THR A 98 1.13 5.06 9.98
CA THR A 98 1.92 5.34 11.19
C THR A 98 1.02 5.74 12.35
N GLU A 99 0.06 6.62 12.10
CA GLU A 99 -0.87 7.11 13.11
C GLU A 99 -1.79 5.99 13.60
N SER A 100 -2.39 5.22 12.69
CA SER A 100 -3.30 4.13 13.07
C SER A 100 -2.60 2.99 13.80
N LEU A 101 -1.35 2.66 13.45
CA LEU A 101 -0.56 1.68 14.20
C LEU A 101 -0.26 2.19 15.62
N ALA A 102 0.17 3.45 15.74
CA ALA A 102 0.47 4.07 17.04
C ALA A 102 -0.78 4.20 17.93
N GLU A 103 -1.94 4.56 17.35
CA GLU A 103 -3.24 4.59 18.05
C GLU A 103 -3.66 3.23 18.60
N LYS A 104 -3.20 2.14 17.98
CA LYS A 104 -3.40 0.76 18.47
C LYS A 104 -2.31 0.30 19.43
N GLY A 105 -1.38 1.17 19.83
CA GLY A 105 -0.33 0.88 20.80
C GLY A 105 0.91 0.22 20.20
N VAL A 106 1.02 0.13 18.87
CA VAL A 106 2.23 -0.37 18.21
C VAL A 106 3.32 0.71 18.28
N GLU A 107 4.51 0.37 18.78
CA GLU A 107 5.67 1.25 18.67
C GLU A 107 6.18 1.26 17.22
N VAL A 108 5.99 2.37 16.52
CA VAL A 108 6.38 2.51 15.11
C VAL A 108 7.58 3.44 14.98
N ILE A 109 8.58 2.97 14.24
CA ILE A 109 9.78 3.74 13.91
C ILE A 109 9.86 3.87 12.40
N THR A 110 9.84 5.09 11.88
CA THR A 110 10.04 5.33 10.45
C THR A 110 11.53 5.47 10.14
N ALA A 111 11.99 4.86 9.06
CA ALA A 111 13.35 5.00 8.58
C ALA A 111 13.37 5.50 7.13
N THR A 112 14.11 6.59 6.93
CA THR A 112 14.32 7.25 5.65
C THR A 112 15.53 6.66 4.95
N VAL A 113 15.42 6.45 3.66
CA VAL A 113 16.56 6.08 2.81
C VAL A 113 16.63 7.02 1.60
N PRO A 114 17.79 7.17 0.95
CA PRO A 114 17.89 7.98 -0.27
C PRO A 114 16.86 7.53 -1.32
N PRO A 115 16.09 8.46 -1.92
CA PRO A 115 14.98 8.12 -2.81
C PRO A 115 15.44 7.37 -4.08
N SER A 116 16.70 7.56 -4.49
CA SER A 116 17.22 7.08 -5.76
C SER A 116 18.61 6.46 -5.68
N GLY A 117 19.14 6.20 -4.48
CA GLY A 117 20.45 5.57 -4.31
C GLY A 117 20.45 4.08 -4.63
N SER A 118 21.64 3.48 -4.72
CA SER A 118 21.79 2.03 -4.81
C SER A 118 21.26 1.30 -3.57
N ILE A 119 20.92 0.03 -3.71
CA ILE A 119 20.46 -0.83 -2.60
C ILE A 119 21.50 -0.84 -1.47
N GLU A 120 22.79 -0.89 -1.80
CA GLU A 120 23.88 -0.85 -0.81
C GLU A 120 23.86 0.44 0.00
N LYS A 121 23.75 1.59 -0.67
CA LYS A 121 23.74 2.89 0.02
C LYS A 121 22.48 3.07 0.85
N ARG A 122 21.33 2.64 0.32
CA ARG A 122 20.04 2.70 1.02
C ARG A 122 20.03 1.78 2.23
N ALA A 123 20.60 0.58 2.13
CA ALA A 123 20.75 -0.35 3.25
C ALA A 123 21.65 0.20 4.36
N GLU A 124 22.75 0.88 4.00
CA GLU A 124 23.61 1.54 4.99
C GLU A 124 22.87 2.65 5.75
N MET A 125 22.14 3.50 5.04
CA MET A 125 21.33 4.55 5.66
C MET A 125 20.19 3.97 6.53
N LEU A 126 19.59 2.86 6.08
CA LEU A 126 18.58 2.14 6.85
C LEU A 126 19.16 1.62 8.17
N ALA A 127 20.32 0.98 8.13
CA ALA A 127 21.01 0.47 9.32
C ALA A 127 21.26 1.59 10.34
N GLN A 128 21.86 2.70 9.91
CA GLN A 128 22.16 3.85 10.77
C GLN A 128 20.90 4.48 11.37
N SER A 129 19.79 4.49 10.62
CA SER A 129 18.50 5.01 11.10
C SER A 129 17.93 4.11 12.20
N ILE A 130 17.95 2.79 12.00
CA ILE A 130 17.44 1.81 12.97
C ILE A 130 18.30 1.83 14.24
N GLU A 131 19.63 1.80 14.13
CA GLU A 131 20.54 1.86 15.28
C GLU A 131 20.24 3.06 16.19
N ARG A 132 20.05 4.24 15.57
CA ARG A 132 19.78 5.48 16.29
C ARG A 132 18.42 5.51 16.94
N LYS A 133 17.38 5.01 16.25
CA LYS A 133 15.98 5.16 16.67
C LYS A 133 15.47 3.99 17.52
N ALA A 134 15.93 2.76 17.26
CA ALA A 134 15.50 1.56 17.99
C ALA A 134 16.15 1.43 19.37
N LYS A 135 17.25 2.15 19.63
CA LYS A 135 17.91 2.21 20.96
C LYS A 135 18.21 0.82 21.55
N GLY A 136 18.66 -0.10 20.69
CA GLY A 136 19.02 -1.48 21.08
C GLY A 136 17.84 -2.44 21.25
N LYS A 137 16.59 -2.01 21.02
CA LYS A 137 15.45 -2.93 20.97
C LYS A 137 15.56 -3.89 19.79
N ALA A 138 15.03 -5.09 19.97
CA ALA A 138 14.77 -5.98 18.85
C ALA A 138 13.65 -5.39 17.98
N VAL A 139 13.65 -5.63 16.67
CA VAL A 139 12.71 -4.96 15.76
C VAL A 139 12.13 -5.89 14.69
N ASN A 140 10.91 -5.59 14.28
CA ASN A 140 10.25 -6.15 13.10
C ASN A 140 10.31 -5.14 11.96
N ILE A 141 10.72 -5.55 10.76
CA ILE A 141 10.89 -4.62 9.63
C ILE A 141 9.80 -4.87 8.59
N ILE A 142 9.14 -3.80 8.13
CA ILE A 142 8.29 -3.81 6.95
C ILE A 142 8.94 -2.91 5.88
N ALA A 143 9.52 -3.54 4.87
CA ALA A 143 10.35 -2.89 3.85
C ALA A 143 10.66 -3.84 2.67
N GLY A 144 11.59 -3.46 1.80
CA GLY A 144 11.95 -4.24 0.60
C GLY A 144 13.41 -4.71 0.56
N LEU A 145 14.03 -4.55 -0.62
CA LEU A 145 15.36 -5.08 -0.95
C LEU A 145 16.47 -4.52 -0.04
N ASP A 146 16.39 -3.24 0.34
CA ASP A 146 17.39 -2.60 1.21
C ASP A 146 17.54 -3.33 2.54
N SER A 147 16.42 -3.80 3.12
CA SER A 147 16.43 -4.56 4.36
C SER A 147 17.03 -5.95 4.19
N ARG A 148 16.79 -6.62 3.06
CA ARG A 148 17.47 -7.90 2.77
C ARG A 148 18.98 -7.73 2.67
N TYR A 149 19.43 -6.67 1.99
CA TYR A 149 20.86 -6.37 1.90
C TYR A 149 21.44 -6.03 3.28
N MET A 150 20.77 -5.17 4.05
CA MET A 150 21.19 -4.82 5.41
C MET A 150 21.32 -6.05 6.30
N ILE A 151 20.29 -6.90 6.34
CA ILE A 151 20.24 -8.09 7.19
C ILE A 151 21.33 -9.10 6.78
N SER A 152 21.49 -9.36 5.49
CA SER A 152 22.39 -10.44 5.02
C SER A 152 23.85 -10.01 4.92
N ARG A 153 24.10 -8.78 4.45
CA ARG A 153 25.45 -8.28 4.11
C ARG A 153 26.05 -7.37 5.17
N LEU A 154 25.24 -6.45 5.72
CA LEU A 154 25.76 -5.44 6.65
C LEU A 154 25.79 -5.96 8.09
N GLN A 155 24.79 -6.75 8.48
CA GLN A 155 24.66 -7.35 9.82
C GLN A 155 25.03 -6.37 10.95
N PRO A 156 24.36 -5.20 11.03
CA PRO A 156 24.69 -4.18 12.02
C PRO A 156 24.60 -4.74 13.44
N SER A 157 25.70 -4.67 14.19
CA SER A 157 25.87 -5.35 15.49
C SER A 157 24.90 -4.88 16.57
N ASN A 158 24.39 -3.65 16.46
CA ASN A 158 23.45 -3.04 17.41
C ASN A 158 21.99 -3.14 16.98
N VAL A 159 21.68 -3.90 15.93
CA VAL A 159 20.31 -4.10 15.45
C VAL A 159 19.95 -5.58 15.51
N ARG A 160 19.05 -5.93 16.43
CA ARG A 160 18.49 -7.28 16.49
C ARG A 160 17.19 -7.35 15.67
N VAL A 161 17.28 -7.83 14.44
CA VAL A 161 16.10 -8.03 13.59
C VAL A 161 15.42 -9.35 13.95
N LEU A 162 14.10 -9.32 14.16
CA LEU A 162 13.27 -10.49 14.43
C LEU A 162 12.55 -10.98 13.18
N SER A 163 12.08 -10.03 12.37
CA SER A 163 11.40 -10.35 11.11
C SER A 163 11.62 -9.29 10.03
N LEU A 164 11.45 -9.73 8.78
CA LEU A 164 11.28 -8.89 7.61
C LEU A 164 10.00 -9.30 6.88
N THR A 165 9.04 -8.38 6.81
CA THR A 165 7.85 -8.49 5.95
C THR A 165 8.03 -7.62 4.73
N THR A 166 8.01 -8.23 3.53
CA THR A 166 8.05 -7.49 2.27
C THR A 166 6.68 -7.38 1.63
N ILE A 167 6.40 -6.26 0.98
CA ILE A 167 5.12 -5.99 0.34
C ILE A 167 5.42 -5.56 -1.08
N ALA A 168 4.95 -6.35 -2.06
CA ALA A 168 5.16 -6.12 -3.49
C ALA A 168 6.62 -5.77 -3.85
N THR A 169 7.58 -6.44 -3.22
CA THR A 169 9.01 -6.17 -3.45
C THR A 169 9.51 -6.98 -4.65
N PRO A 170 10.26 -6.40 -5.60
CA PRO A 170 10.71 -7.11 -6.79
C PRO A 170 11.91 -8.02 -6.49
N HIS A 171 11.71 -9.10 -5.71
CA HIS A 171 12.81 -10.01 -5.31
C HIS A 171 13.47 -10.72 -6.50
N ARG A 172 12.76 -10.86 -7.63
CA ARG A 172 13.28 -11.43 -8.87
C ARG A 172 13.34 -10.40 -9.99
N GLY A 173 13.36 -9.12 -9.62
CA GLY A 173 13.34 -7.97 -10.53
C GLY A 173 11.96 -7.70 -11.11
N SER A 174 11.92 -6.83 -12.11
CA SER A 174 10.71 -6.45 -12.84
C SER A 174 10.98 -6.48 -14.34
N ALA A 175 10.14 -7.17 -15.11
CA ALA A 175 10.20 -7.14 -16.57
C ALA A 175 9.95 -5.73 -17.12
N PHE A 176 9.23 -4.88 -16.37
CA PHE A 176 9.11 -3.47 -16.73
C PHE A 176 10.44 -2.72 -16.54
N ALA A 177 11.22 -3.08 -15.52
CA ALA A 177 12.59 -2.58 -15.38
C ALA A 177 13.47 -3.02 -16.56
N ASP A 178 13.42 -4.29 -16.96
CA ASP A 178 14.15 -4.78 -18.13
C ASP A 178 13.69 -4.10 -19.44
N TYR A 179 12.40 -3.86 -19.59
CA TYR A 179 11.84 -3.15 -20.74
C TYR A 179 12.34 -1.70 -20.82
N LEU A 180 12.33 -0.98 -19.71
CA LEU A 180 12.87 0.38 -19.65
C LEU A 180 14.38 0.36 -19.88
N PHE A 181 15.13 -0.55 -19.24
CA PHE A 181 16.58 -0.67 -19.40
C PHE A 181 16.98 -0.93 -20.87
N ARG A 182 16.27 -1.81 -21.58
CA ARG A 182 16.50 -2.04 -23.02
C ARG A 182 16.22 -0.81 -23.88
N ARG A 183 15.16 -0.05 -23.59
CA ARG A 183 14.86 1.21 -24.30
C ARG A 183 15.88 2.30 -24.00
N ILE A 184 16.40 2.32 -22.77
CA ILE A 184 17.48 3.21 -22.33
C ILE A 184 18.77 2.90 -23.09
N GLY A 185 19.11 1.62 -23.29
CA GLY A 185 20.28 1.21 -24.08
C GLY A 185 20.16 1.46 -25.59
N ALA A 186 18.94 1.59 -26.12
CA ALA A 186 18.69 1.77 -27.55
C ALA A 186 18.47 3.23 -27.99
N THR A 187 18.35 4.20 -27.06
CA THR A 187 17.99 5.59 -27.38
C THR A 187 18.85 6.59 -26.60
N SER A 188 19.43 7.57 -27.28
CA SER A 188 20.45 8.54 -26.83
C SER A 188 20.41 8.96 -25.35
N LEU A 189 21.46 8.58 -24.60
CA LEU A 189 21.70 8.85 -23.17
C LEU A 189 21.42 10.29 -22.66
N PRO A 190 21.73 11.39 -23.39
CA PRO A 190 21.70 12.74 -22.80
C PRO A 190 20.31 13.30 -22.46
N HIS A 191 19.28 13.02 -23.28
CA HIS A 191 17.92 13.51 -23.02
C HIS A 191 17.29 12.76 -21.84
N LEU A 192 17.68 11.50 -21.68
CA LEU A 192 17.25 10.61 -20.61
C LEU A 192 17.92 10.91 -19.28
N TYR A 193 19.23 11.23 -19.22
CA TYR A 193 19.84 11.70 -17.96
C TYR A 193 19.13 12.95 -17.43
N LYS A 194 18.67 13.84 -18.32
CA LYS A 194 17.81 14.97 -17.95
C LYS A 194 16.44 14.54 -17.44
N THR A 195 15.78 13.55 -18.06
CA THR A 195 14.47 13.06 -17.59
C THR A 195 14.58 12.28 -16.28
N LEU A 196 15.57 11.40 -16.14
CA LEU A 196 15.87 10.66 -14.91
C LEU A 196 16.27 11.63 -13.79
N ALA A 197 17.16 12.59 -14.04
CA ALA A 197 17.49 13.63 -13.07
C ALA A 197 16.30 14.55 -12.73
N TYR A 198 15.40 14.82 -13.68
CA TYR A 198 14.15 15.55 -13.43
C TYR A 198 13.22 14.79 -12.47
N PHE A 199 13.22 13.46 -12.51
CA PHE A 199 12.56 12.60 -11.53
C PHE A 199 13.46 12.20 -10.35
N GLY A 200 14.67 12.77 -10.24
CA GLY A 200 15.63 12.51 -9.18
C GLY A 200 16.26 11.11 -9.17
N LEU A 201 16.21 10.37 -10.27
CA LEU A 201 16.63 8.97 -10.40
C LEU A 201 18.11 8.81 -10.76
N GLU A 202 18.88 8.01 -9.98
CA GLU A 202 20.19 7.51 -10.39
C GLU A 202 20.02 6.29 -11.30
N THR A 203 20.78 6.24 -12.40
CA THR A 203 20.72 5.14 -13.38
C THR A 203 21.04 3.78 -12.77
N GLY A 204 21.94 3.74 -11.79
CA GLY A 204 22.32 2.51 -11.08
C GLY A 204 21.20 1.91 -10.26
N ALA A 205 20.31 2.72 -9.65
CA ALA A 205 19.21 2.19 -8.86
C ALA A 205 18.17 1.46 -9.71
N PHE A 206 18.03 1.83 -10.98
CA PHE A 206 17.10 1.20 -11.90
C PHE A 206 17.64 -0.14 -12.45
N GLU A 207 18.95 -0.21 -12.75
CA GLU A 207 19.62 -1.46 -13.10
C GLU A 207 19.44 -2.52 -12.01
N GLN A 208 19.50 -2.09 -10.74
CA GLN A 208 19.33 -2.98 -9.60
C GLN A 208 17.91 -3.55 -9.45
N LEU A 209 16.92 -3.08 -10.22
CA LEU A 209 15.58 -3.67 -10.27
C LEU A 209 15.39 -4.64 -11.45
N THR A 210 16.39 -4.82 -12.29
CA THR A 210 16.33 -5.75 -13.43
C THR A 210 16.28 -7.20 -12.97
N MET A 211 15.64 -8.06 -13.76
CA MET A 211 15.57 -9.49 -13.45
C MET A 211 16.97 -10.13 -13.44
N LYS A 212 17.81 -9.69 -14.38
CA LYS A 212 19.21 -10.12 -14.48
C LYS A 212 20.01 -9.78 -13.22
N TYR A 213 20.00 -8.52 -12.79
CA TYR A 213 20.75 -8.11 -11.60
C TYR A 213 20.25 -8.86 -10.35
N MET A 214 18.93 -9.03 -10.21
CA MET A 214 18.35 -9.74 -9.07
C MET A 214 18.75 -11.23 -9.04
N ALA A 215 18.75 -11.90 -10.20
CA ALA A 215 19.11 -13.31 -10.30
C ALA A 215 20.61 -13.58 -10.16
N GLU A 216 21.45 -12.80 -10.84
CA GLU A 216 22.88 -13.07 -10.97
C GLU A 216 23.73 -12.39 -9.89
N SER A 217 23.25 -11.29 -9.31
CA SER A 217 24.04 -10.46 -8.39
C SER A 217 23.40 -10.34 -7.01
N PHE A 218 22.15 -9.91 -6.91
CA PHE A 218 21.55 -9.59 -5.62
C PHE A 218 21.23 -10.83 -4.78
N ASN A 219 20.41 -11.74 -5.30
CA ASN A 219 19.91 -12.90 -4.53
C ASN A 219 21.03 -13.85 -4.08
N PRO A 220 22.04 -14.19 -4.91
CA PRO A 220 23.15 -15.04 -4.46
C PRO A 220 23.92 -14.44 -3.29
N ARG A 221 24.01 -13.11 -3.21
CA ARG A 221 24.73 -12.40 -2.13
C ARG A 221 23.86 -12.13 -0.91
N THR A 222 22.54 -12.23 -1.02
CA THR A 222 21.59 -11.86 0.04
C THR A 222 20.66 -13.02 0.44
N PRO A 223 21.21 -14.18 0.87
CA PRO A 223 20.40 -15.25 1.43
C PRO A 223 19.71 -14.79 2.72
N ASN A 224 18.64 -15.50 3.09
CA ASN A 224 18.02 -15.35 4.39
C ASN A 224 19.01 -15.71 5.50
N VAL A 225 18.94 -15.00 6.62
CA VAL A 225 19.74 -15.24 7.80
C VAL A 225 18.92 -16.07 8.79
N ASP A 226 19.53 -17.12 9.34
CA ASP A 226 18.89 -18.01 10.31
C ASP A 226 18.45 -17.25 11.57
N GLY A 227 17.28 -17.63 12.11
CA GLY A 227 16.69 -16.98 13.28
C GLY A 227 15.88 -15.72 12.99
N ILE A 228 15.79 -15.28 11.72
CA ILE A 228 14.92 -14.18 11.29
C ILE A 228 13.73 -14.73 10.52
N ALA A 229 12.51 -14.31 10.88
CA ALA A 229 11.31 -14.66 10.14
C ALA A 229 11.18 -13.79 8.87
N TYR A 230 10.91 -14.43 7.72
CA TYR A 230 10.70 -13.72 6.46
C TYR A 230 9.29 -13.94 5.96
N TYR A 231 8.54 -12.86 5.79
CA TYR A 231 7.18 -12.87 5.25
C TYR A 231 7.10 -12.03 3.98
N SER A 232 6.15 -12.36 3.10
CA SER A 232 5.89 -11.51 1.94
C SER A 232 4.43 -11.52 1.50
N TYR A 233 4.03 -10.39 0.91
CA TYR A 233 2.74 -10.20 0.25
C TYR A 233 2.96 -9.74 -1.19
N GLY A 234 2.14 -10.24 -2.10
CA GLY A 234 2.03 -9.72 -3.47
C GLY A 234 0.74 -8.94 -3.67
N ALA A 235 0.61 -8.32 -4.84
CA ALA A 235 -0.62 -7.68 -5.26
C ALA A 235 -0.84 -7.90 -6.76
N THR A 236 -2.11 -7.91 -7.18
CA THR A 236 -2.49 -7.93 -8.59
C THR A 236 -3.52 -6.83 -8.85
N LEU A 237 -3.42 -6.19 -10.02
CA LEU A 237 -4.28 -5.10 -10.44
C LEU A 237 -5.05 -5.49 -11.69
N ARG A 238 -6.32 -5.07 -11.82
CA ARG A 238 -7.05 -5.11 -13.10
C ARG A 238 -7.18 -3.68 -13.65
N PRO A 239 -6.17 -3.16 -14.37
CA PRO A 239 -6.12 -1.74 -14.69
C PRO A 239 -7.22 -1.34 -15.68
N ARG A 240 -7.96 -0.27 -15.34
CA ARG A 240 -8.83 0.42 -16.29
C ARG A 240 -8.02 1.06 -17.42
N ILE A 241 -8.68 1.41 -18.52
CA ILE A 241 -8.05 2.04 -19.68
C ILE A 241 -7.33 3.35 -19.31
N THR A 242 -7.86 4.09 -18.33
CA THR A 242 -7.31 5.35 -17.82
C THR A 242 -6.22 5.19 -16.76
N SER A 243 -5.87 3.96 -16.37
CA SER A 243 -4.86 3.71 -15.32
C SER A 243 -3.46 4.09 -15.79
N VAL A 244 -2.72 4.82 -14.93
CA VAL A 244 -1.30 5.13 -15.13
C VAL A 244 -0.43 3.86 -15.24
N PHE A 245 -0.87 2.75 -14.64
CA PHE A 245 -0.18 1.47 -14.67
C PHE A 245 -0.54 0.62 -15.88
N ARG A 246 -1.45 1.05 -16.77
CA ARG A 246 -1.90 0.20 -17.89
C ARG A 246 -0.75 -0.32 -18.75
N LYS A 247 0.20 0.56 -19.10
CA LYS A 247 1.32 0.20 -19.99
C LYS A 247 2.31 -0.73 -19.29
N SER A 248 2.74 -0.38 -18.08
CA SER A 248 3.68 -1.20 -17.31
C SER A 248 3.06 -2.56 -16.96
N HIS A 249 1.78 -2.56 -16.53
CA HIS A 249 1.02 -3.79 -16.30
C HIS A 249 0.95 -4.66 -17.55
N SER A 250 0.69 -4.11 -18.73
CA SER A 250 0.62 -4.90 -19.97
C SER A 250 1.95 -5.59 -20.30
N VAL A 251 3.07 -4.87 -20.18
CA VAL A 251 4.42 -5.41 -20.40
C VAL A 251 4.70 -6.56 -19.43
N MET A 252 4.36 -6.37 -18.16
CA MET A 252 4.57 -7.38 -17.13
C MET A 252 3.60 -8.55 -17.24
N GLN A 253 2.35 -8.30 -17.63
CA GLN A 253 1.35 -9.35 -17.79
C GLN A 253 1.76 -10.35 -18.88
N GLU A 254 2.38 -9.85 -19.96
CA GLU A 254 2.92 -10.67 -21.04
C GLU A 254 4.17 -11.44 -20.60
N ALA A 255 5.06 -10.81 -19.81
CA ALA A 255 6.34 -11.40 -19.44
C ALA A 255 6.33 -12.29 -18.18
N GLU A 256 5.56 -11.90 -17.16
CA GLU A 256 5.61 -12.46 -15.80
C GLU A 256 4.25 -12.86 -15.22
N GLY A 257 3.13 -12.52 -15.87
CA GLY A 257 1.79 -12.85 -15.42
C GLY A 257 1.15 -11.80 -14.48
N PRO A 258 0.28 -12.22 -13.54
CA PRO A 258 -0.41 -11.31 -12.62
C PRO A 258 0.55 -10.36 -11.89
N ASN A 259 0.23 -9.06 -11.87
CA ASN A 259 1.08 -8.01 -11.33
C ASN A 259 0.28 -6.80 -10.83
N ASP A 260 0.91 -5.96 -10.02
CA ASP A 260 0.32 -4.75 -9.43
C ASP A 260 0.56 -3.47 -10.27
N GLY A 261 1.11 -3.63 -11.48
CA GLY A 261 1.54 -2.56 -12.36
C GLY A 261 3.05 -2.28 -12.36
N LEU A 262 3.82 -2.75 -11.38
CA LEU A 262 5.28 -2.57 -11.32
C LEU A 262 6.04 -3.83 -10.90
N VAL A 263 5.41 -4.71 -10.13
CA VAL A 263 5.98 -5.95 -9.59
C VAL A 263 5.02 -7.11 -9.82
N SER A 264 5.55 -8.22 -10.34
CA SER A 264 4.77 -9.44 -10.56
C SER A 264 4.55 -10.19 -9.25
N VAL A 265 3.45 -10.93 -9.15
CA VAL A 265 3.18 -11.78 -7.99
C VAL A 265 4.32 -12.79 -7.79
N LYS A 266 4.85 -13.35 -8.89
CA LYS A 266 6.01 -14.26 -8.86
C LYS A 266 7.26 -13.60 -8.30
N SER A 267 7.53 -12.35 -8.67
CA SER A 267 8.69 -11.61 -8.14
C SER A 267 8.49 -11.21 -6.67
N ALA A 268 7.26 -10.94 -6.23
CA ALA A 268 6.95 -10.57 -4.85
C ALA A 268 7.11 -11.70 -3.82
N LYS A 269 6.97 -12.97 -4.23
CA LYS A 269 7.05 -14.13 -3.32
C LYS A 269 8.45 -14.28 -2.69
N TRP A 270 8.57 -14.19 -1.37
CA TRP A 270 9.81 -14.41 -0.61
C TRP A 270 9.54 -14.94 0.81
N GLY A 271 10.38 -15.86 1.30
CA GLY A 271 10.14 -16.50 2.61
C GLY A 271 8.76 -17.16 2.68
N THR A 272 8.08 -17.01 3.81
CA THR A 272 6.69 -17.44 3.99
C THR A 272 5.75 -16.46 3.30
N TYR A 273 5.27 -16.83 2.13
CA TYR A 273 4.27 -16.05 1.41
C TYR A 273 2.93 -16.06 2.16
N LYS A 274 2.32 -14.89 2.36
CA LYS A 274 1.06 -14.74 3.11
C LYS A 274 -0.14 -14.40 2.21
N GLY A 275 0.08 -14.23 0.91
CA GLY A 275 -0.98 -14.09 -0.09
C GLY A 275 -0.84 -12.91 -1.06
N THR A 276 -1.76 -12.88 -2.03
CA THR A 276 -1.85 -11.87 -3.10
C THR A 276 -3.07 -10.98 -2.89
N LEU A 277 -2.88 -9.68 -2.73
CA LEU A 277 -3.95 -8.68 -2.63
C LEU A 277 -4.65 -8.51 -4.00
N ASP A 278 -5.99 -8.65 -4.04
CA ASP A 278 -6.77 -8.54 -5.29
C ASP A 278 -7.15 -7.10 -5.63
N ASP A 279 -7.03 -6.76 -6.91
CA ASP A 279 -7.29 -5.43 -7.48
C ASP A 279 -6.60 -4.26 -6.75
N VAL A 280 -5.37 -4.48 -6.29
CA VAL A 280 -4.53 -3.50 -5.59
C VAL A 280 -3.35 -3.14 -6.48
N SER A 281 -3.22 -1.85 -6.81
CA SER A 281 -2.04 -1.33 -7.51
C SER A 281 -0.88 -1.07 -6.54
N HIS A 282 0.32 -0.94 -7.09
CA HIS A 282 1.51 -0.62 -6.31
C HIS A 282 1.37 0.64 -5.43
N LEU A 283 0.58 1.65 -5.87
CA LEU A 283 0.30 2.86 -5.10
C LEU A 283 -0.83 2.72 -4.06
N ASP A 284 -1.76 1.79 -4.27
CA ASP A 284 -2.82 1.51 -3.30
C ASP A 284 -2.20 0.95 -2.00
N LEU A 285 -1.11 0.18 -2.10
CA LEU A 285 -0.38 -0.44 -0.97
C LEU A 285 0.10 0.57 0.07
N ILE A 286 0.49 1.77 -0.37
CA ILE A 286 0.97 2.85 0.52
C ILE A 286 -0.09 3.93 0.78
N ASN A 287 -1.36 3.67 0.45
CA ASN A 287 -2.48 4.59 0.64
C ASN A 287 -2.40 5.89 -0.20
N TRP A 288 -1.79 5.83 -1.39
CA TRP A 288 -1.58 7.02 -2.24
C TRP A 288 -2.71 7.34 -3.21
N THR A 289 -3.63 6.41 -3.42
CA THR A 289 -4.79 6.57 -4.30
C THR A 289 -5.92 7.34 -3.59
N ASN A 290 -5.64 8.63 -3.37
CA ASN A 290 -6.48 9.80 -3.08
C ASN A 290 -7.83 9.66 -2.35
N LYS A 291 -8.03 10.40 -1.24
CA LYS A 291 -9.32 10.67 -0.55
C LYS A 291 -10.47 11.07 -1.50
N LEU A 292 -10.16 11.68 -2.66
CA LEU A 292 -11.17 12.01 -3.68
C LEU A 292 -11.78 10.76 -4.34
N ARG A 293 -10.96 9.72 -4.59
CA ARG A 293 -11.43 8.40 -5.06
C ARG A 293 -12.28 7.73 -3.98
N TRP A 294 -11.87 7.85 -2.70
CA TRP A 294 -12.65 7.41 -1.54
C TRP A 294 -14.02 8.09 -1.44
N TRP A 295 -14.06 9.42 -1.57
CA TRP A 295 -15.30 10.22 -1.48
C TRP A 295 -16.24 9.93 -2.66
N ILE A 296 -15.70 9.80 -3.88
CA ILE A 296 -16.47 9.40 -5.07
C ILE A 296 -17.05 8.00 -4.90
N TRP A 297 -16.30 7.05 -4.31
CA TRP A 297 -16.79 5.68 -4.06
C TRP A 297 -17.87 5.60 -2.98
N GLU A 298 -17.73 6.38 -1.92
CA GLU A 298 -18.72 6.49 -0.85
C GLU A 298 -20.05 7.08 -1.37
N LEU A 299 -19.98 8.02 -2.32
CA LEU A 299 -21.17 8.56 -3.01
C LEU A 299 -21.77 7.63 -4.06
N THR A 300 -20.96 6.81 -4.72
CA THR A 300 -21.40 5.92 -5.82
C THR A 300 -21.78 4.51 -5.36
N GLY A 301 -21.67 4.22 -4.06
CA GLY A 301 -22.02 2.91 -3.49
C GLY A 301 -21.06 1.78 -3.90
N HIS A 302 -19.85 2.11 -4.36
CA HIS A 302 -18.86 1.11 -4.71
C HIS A 302 -18.27 0.46 -3.44
N ARG A 303 -18.23 -0.89 -3.41
CA ARG A 303 -17.63 -1.64 -2.30
C ARG A 303 -16.12 -1.43 -2.25
N LYS A 304 -15.61 -1.26 -1.02
CA LYS A 304 -14.17 -1.22 -0.73
C LYS A 304 -13.63 -2.65 -0.84
N HIS A 305 -12.62 -2.86 -1.68
CA HIS A 305 -11.93 -4.15 -1.77
C HIS A 305 -10.64 -4.16 -0.95
N PHE A 306 -9.99 -3.01 -0.76
CA PHE A 306 -8.74 -2.90 0.02
C PHE A 306 -8.67 -1.61 0.85
N ASN A 307 -8.20 -1.74 2.09
CA ASN A 307 -7.87 -0.65 3.00
C ASN A 307 -6.46 -0.88 3.54
N ALA A 308 -5.52 -0.01 3.15
CA ALA A 308 -4.13 -0.10 3.57
C ALA A 308 -3.99 -0.07 5.11
N ILE A 309 -4.76 0.74 5.82
CA ILE A 309 -4.70 0.77 7.29
C ILE A 309 -5.08 -0.59 7.88
N ALA A 310 -6.17 -1.20 7.39
CA ALA A 310 -6.59 -2.51 7.84
C ALA A 310 -5.54 -3.59 7.55
N PHE A 311 -4.84 -3.47 6.43
CA PHE A 311 -3.75 -4.36 6.03
C PHE A 311 -2.53 -4.24 6.95
N TYR A 312 -2.03 -3.03 7.22
CA TYR A 312 -0.88 -2.84 8.11
C TYR A 312 -1.19 -3.24 9.56
N LEU A 313 -2.41 -2.96 10.05
CA LEU A 313 -2.86 -3.46 11.35
C LEU A 313 -2.92 -4.98 11.39
N ALA A 314 -3.33 -5.64 10.30
CA ALA A 314 -3.34 -7.09 10.22
C ALA A 314 -1.92 -7.69 10.18
N ILE A 315 -0.94 -6.99 9.59
CA ILE A 315 0.46 -7.40 9.68
C ILE A 315 0.96 -7.29 11.11
N ALA A 316 0.67 -6.20 11.82
CA ALA A 316 1.05 -6.04 13.23
C ALA A 316 0.44 -7.14 14.11
N ASP A 317 -0.84 -7.46 13.91
CA ASP A 317 -1.55 -8.55 14.58
C ASP A 317 -0.95 -9.93 14.26
N MET A 318 -0.55 -10.17 13.01
CA MET A 318 0.16 -11.39 12.62
C MET A 318 1.51 -11.49 13.34
N LEU A 319 2.31 -10.43 13.36
CA LEU A 319 3.59 -10.41 14.06
C LEU A 319 3.41 -10.69 15.56
N ALA A 320 2.40 -10.10 16.20
CA ALA A 320 2.09 -10.34 17.60
C ALA A 320 1.79 -11.83 17.89
N LYS A 321 0.99 -12.47 17.04
CA LYS A 321 0.59 -13.88 17.16
C LYS A 321 1.74 -14.85 16.93
N GLU A 322 2.69 -14.48 16.08
CA GLU A 322 3.94 -15.22 15.88
C GLU A 322 4.96 -15.00 17.02
N GLY A 323 4.60 -14.19 18.04
CA GLY A 323 5.45 -13.88 19.19
C GLY A 323 6.55 -12.86 18.90
N LEU A 324 6.42 -12.12 17.81
CA LEU A 324 7.38 -11.14 17.31
C LEU A 324 7.09 -9.72 17.83
#